data_AF-A0A1X2KNF9-F1
#
_entry.id   AF-A0A1X2KNF9-F1
#
_cell.length_a   1.000
_cell.length_b   1.000
_cell.length_c   1.000
_cell.angle_alpha   90.00
_cell.angle_beta   90.00
_cell.angle_gamma   90.00
#
_symmetry.space_group_name_H-M   'P 1'
#
loop_
_entity.id
_entity.type
_entity.pdbx_description
1 polymer ?
#
loop_
_entity_poly.entity_id
_entity_poly.type
_entity_poly.pdbx_seq_one_letter_code
_entity_poly.pdbx_strand_id
1 'polypeptide(L)'
;MRVCRLFGVVLAMLTAGLLWASPAGAQPPPKLTDHITDSTGVLSASDRAAVSAAIDRLNRDRHIQLWVVYVDNFNRFKPDNWAERTRSASGLGDHDALLAVATNTKLYAFSVPPQVQGLTPAELNSLQTNQIEPVLGARNWGGAAVAAADGLDKSTSSAKPASSSKPIWPLIATAVVVVVLLIALLLLLVLVLLRARRRRRAVRSGGQLDIGGGDHAVQQALSVADARVRQISDYVARYRSNIGSEAQARLDEAKRHLAAAHGVETSNDSDTIAYANRASTLAAQAQSLANGDVLEAHRTPRRRGSTSTR
;
A
#
# COMPACT_ATOMS: atom_id res chain seq x y z
N MET A 1 59.79 10.93 40.75
CA MET A 1 59.52 10.27 39.45
C MET A 1 58.36 9.26 39.54
N ARG A 2 57.11 9.67 39.77
CA ARG A 2 55.95 8.74 39.76
C ARG A 2 54.64 9.40 39.30
N VAL A 3 54.71 10.30 38.31
CA VAL A 3 53.52 11.02 37.77
C VAL A 3 53.06 10.47 36.40
N CYS A 4 53.70 9.42 35.86
CA CYS A 4 53.39 8.92 34.50
C CYS A 4 52.61 7.59 34.43
N ARG A 5 51.82 7.21 35.44
CA ARG A 5 51.21 5.85 35.48
C ARG A 5 49.71 5.77 35.73
N LEU A 6 48.96 6.85 35.48
CA LEU A 6 47.50 6.83 35.65
C LEU A 6 46.70 7.31 34.41
N PHE A 7 47.36 7.54 33.27
CA PHE A 7 46.67 7.87 32.00
C PHE A 7 46.42 6.65 31.09
N GLY A 8 46.90 5.45 31.46
CA GLY A 8 46.78 4.25 30.63
C GLY A 8 45.48 3.45 30.80
N VAL A 9 44.65 3.75 31.81
CA VAL A 9 43.50 2.89 32.15
C VAL A 9 42.18 3.42 31.61
N VAL A 10 42.03 4.73 31.37
CA VAL A 10 40.79 5.30 30.83
C VAL A 10 40.66 5.09 29.31
N LEU A 11 41.78 4.87 28.60
CA LEU A 11 41.76 4.58 27.15
C LEU A 11 41.47 3.10 26.83
N ALA A 12 41.50 2.21 27.83
CA ALA A 12 41.18 0.78 27.65
C ALA A 12 39.69 0.44 27.87
N MET A 13 38.89 1.37 28.46
CA MET A 13 37.45 1.17 28.66
C MET A 13 36.58 1.69 27.50
N LEU A 14 37.16 2.42 26.53
CA LEU A 14 36.45 2.95 25.36
C LEU A 14 36.53 2.04 24.12
N THR A 15 37.30 0.95 24.18
CA THR A 15 37.45 -0.02 23.08
C THR A 15 36.69 -1.34 23.29
N ALA A 16 36.10 -1.57 24.48
CA ALA A 16 35.33 -2.78 24.77
C ALA A 16 33.82 -2.68 24.44
N GLY A 17 33.34 -1.53 23.94
CA GLY A 17 31.93 -1.31 23.59
C GLY A 17 31.58 -1.53 22.11
N LEU A 18 32.55 -1.88 21.26
CA LEU A 18 32.39 -1.85 19.80
C LEU A 18 32.47 -3.22 19.11
N LEU A 19 32.22 -4.32 19.82
CA LEU A 19 32.27 -5.67 19.25
C LEU A 19 31.11 -6.55 19.72
N TRP A 20 29.88 -6.10 19.49
CA TRP A 20 28.73 -7.00 19.30
C TRP A 20 27.80 -6.51 18.19
N ALA A 21 28.37 -5.90 17.15
CA ALA A 21 27.72 -5.95 15.85
C ALA A 21 27.96 -7.37 15.31
N SER A 22 27.04 -8.30 15.63
CA SER A 22 26.96 -9.55 14.88
C SER A 22 27.01 -9.19 13.39
N PRO A 23 27.88 -9.82 12.59
CA PRO A 23 27.89 -9.52 11.17
C PRO A 23 26.47 -9.74 10.67
N ALA A 24 25.96 -8.79 9.89
CA ALA A 24 24.72 -8.90 9.12
C ALA A 24 24.90 -9.99 8.04
N GLY A 25 25.17 -11.21 8.50
CA GLY A 25 25.23 -12.41 7.70
C GLY A 25 23.84 -12.98 7.69
N ALA A 26 23.19 -12.84 6.53
CA ALA A 26 22.20 -13.77 6.01
C ALA A 26 21.80 -14.93 6.97
N GLN A 27 20.62 -14.84 7.58
CA GLN A 27 20.16 -15.84 8.54
C GLN A 27 19.74 -17.13 7.80
N PRO A 28 20.38 -18.30 8.07
CA PRO A 28 19.92 -19.57 7.52
C PRO A 28 18.53 -19.93 8.07
N PRO A 29 17.71 -20.72 7.34
CA PRO A 29 16.41 -21.20 7.82
C PRO A 29 16.54 -21.83 9.22
N PRO A 30 15.99 -21.20 10.28
CA PRO A 30 16.16 -21.68 11.64
C PRO A 30 15.21 -22.84 11.91
N LYS A 31 15.57 -23.70 12.86
CA LYS A 31 14.60 -24.59 13.50
C LYS A 31 13.78 -23.78 14.49
N LEU A 32 12.48 -23.63 14.24
CA LEU A 32 11.56 -22.95 15.13
C LEU A 32 11.26 -23.84 16.33
N THR A 33 11.42 -23.28 17.53
CA THR A 33 11.10 -23.95 18.79
C THR A 33 9.94 -23.26 19.51
N ASP A 34 9.77 -21.95 19.25
CA ASP A 34 8.68 -21.13 19.77
C ASP A 34 7.78 -20.62 18.64
N HIS A 35 6.48 -20.44 18.92
CA HIS A 35 5.49 -19.91 17.97
C HIS A 35 5.81 -18.50 17.47
N ILE A 36 6.56 -17.71 18.24
CA ILE A 36 6.95 -16.35 17.87
C ILE A 36 8.47 -16.20 18.03
N THR A 37 9.17 -16.28 16.90
CA THR A 37 10.62 -16.06 16.84
C THR A 37 10.90 -14.66 16.28
N ASP A 38 11.52 -13.79 17.06
CA ASP A 38 11.93 -12.45 16.60
C ASP A 38 13.44 -12.29 16.76
N SER A 39 14.17 -12.50 15.66
CA SER A 39 15.63 -12.35 15.65
C SER A 39 16.08 -10.90 15.45
N THR A 40 15.16 -10.01 15.10
CA THR A 40 15.42 -8.62 14.74
C THR A 40 15.03 -7.62 15.82
N GLY A 41 14.32 -8.07 16.85
CA GLY A 41 13.84 -7.24 17.96
C GLY A 41 12.82 -6.19 17.52
N VAL A 42 12.03 -6.47 16.49
CA VAL A 42 11.04 -5.53 15.94
C VAL A 42 9.72 -5.52 16.70
N LEU A 43 9.44 -6.56 17.49
CA LEU A 43 8.22 -6.64 18.28
C LEU A 43 8.40 -6.00 19.64
N SER A 44 7.51 -5.05 19.97
CA SER A 44 7.34 -4.61 21.36
C SER A 44 6.70 -5.72 22.22
N ALA A 45 6.76 -5.57 23.54
CA ALA A 45 6.10 -6.49 24.47
C ALA A 45 4.57 -6.56 24.24
N SER A 46 3.95 -5.41 23.93
CA SER A 46 2.53 -5.33 23.59
C SER A 46 2.21 -6.03 22.28
N ASP A 47 3.05 -5.88 21.25
CA ASP A 47 2.83 -6.53 19.96
C ASP A 47 2.96 -8.04 20.11
N ARG A 48 3.97 -8.51 20.84
CA ARG A 48 4.16 -9.93 21.13
C ARG A 48 2.95 -10.52 21.85
N ALA A 49 2.38 -9.81 22.82
CA ALA A 49 1.17 -10.24 23.52
C ALA A 49 -0.04 -10.32 22.57
N ALA A 50 -0.23 -9.31 21.71
CA ALA A 50 -1.31 -9.29 20.72
C ALA A 50 -1.19 -10.44 19.72
N VAL A 51 0.01 -10.69 19.20
CA VAL A 51 0.30 -11.79 18.27
C VAL A 51 0.05 -13.14 18.95
N SER A 52 0.53 -13.33 20.19
CA SER A 52 0.28 -14.55 20.95
C SER A 52 -1.22 -14.81 21.13
N ALA A 53 -1.98 -13.79 21.54
CA ALA A 53 -3.42 -13.92 21.73
C ALA A 53 -4.17 -14.29 20.43
N ALA A 54 -3.73 -13.74 19.30
CA ALA A 54 -4.30 -14.05 17.99
C ALA A 54 -3.97 -15.48 17.53
N ILE A 55 -2.73 -15.94 17.74
CA ILE A 55 -2.32 -17.33 17.47
C ILE A 55 -3.10 -18.29 18.35
N ASP A 56 -3.21 -18.00 19.65
CA ASP A 56 -3.94 -18.86 20.59
C ASP A 56 -5.42 -18.96 20.22
N ARG A 57 -6.02 -17.86 19.75
CA ARG A 57 -7.39 -17.83 19.25
C ARG A 57 -7.56 -18.70 18.03
N LEU A 58 -6.69 -18.55 17.03
CA LEU A 58 -6.72 -19.36 15.82
C LEU A 58 -6.60 -20.86 16.15
N ASN A 59 -5.70 -21.22 17.05
CA ASN A 59 -5.54 -22.60 17.48
C ASN A 59 -6.79 -23.13 18.21
N ARG A 60 -7.41 -22.34 19.10
CA ARG A 60 -8.65 -22.76 19.77
C ARG A 60 -9.82 -22.91 18.80
N ASP A 61 -10.00 -21.96 17.90
CA ASP A 61 -11.18 -21.85 17.05
C ASP A 61 -11.11 -22.78 15.82
N ARG A 62 -9.89 -23.12 15.37
CA ARG A 62 -9.65 -23.86 14.12
C ARG A 62 -8.64 -25.00 14.21
N HIS A 63 -7.96 -25.19 15.35
CA HIS A 63 -6.87 -26.15 15.50
C HIS A 63 -5.71 -25.92 14.51
N ILE A 64 -5.53 -24.68 14.06
CA ILE A 64 -4.41 -24.27 13.21
C ILE A 64 -3.34 -23.62 14.08
N GLN A 65 -2.10 -24.11 13.98
CA GLN A 65 -0.96 -23.54 14.71
C GLN A 65 -0.25 -22.54 13.80
N LEU A 66 -0.40 -21.24 14.05
CA LEU A 66 0.37 -20.24 13.32
C LEU A 66 1.73 -20.00 13.97
N TRP A 67 2.78 -20.23 13.21
CA TRP A 67 4.16 -19.92 13.54
C TRP A 67 4.55 -18.61 12.87
N VAL A 68 5.19 -17.71 13.61
CA VAL A 68 5.60 -16.39 13.13
C VAL A 68 7.09 -16.20 13.35
N VAL A 69 7.80 -15.83 12.30
CA VAL A 69 9.24 -15.58 12.35
C VAL A 69 9.60 -14.24 11.72
N TYR A 70 10.32 -13.41 12.48
CA TYR A 70 10.87 -12.13 12.02
C TYR A 70 12.38 -12.25 11.85
N VAL A 71 12.84 -12.02 10.62
CA VAL A 71 14.24 -12.06 10.20
C VAL A 71 14.62 -10.76 9.51
N ASP A 72 15.92 -10.49 9.38
CA ASP A 72 16.41 -9.31 8.66
C ASP A 72 16.09 -9.44 7.16
N ASN A 73 16.49 -10.57 6.56
CA ASN A 73 16.30 -10.89 5.15
C ASN A 73 16.29 -12.42 4.90
N PHE A 74 15.84 -12.82 3.72
CA PHE A 74 15.82 -14.23 3.27
C PHE A 74 17.10 -14.67 2.54
N ASN A 75 18.17 -13.87 2.59
CA ASN A 75 19.42 -14.11 1.88
C ASN A 75 19.19 -14.32 0.35
N ARG A 76 19.73 -15.39 -0.23
CA ARG A 76 19.60 -15.79 -1.64
C ARG A 76 18.37 -16.66 -1.92
N PHE A 77 17.55 -16.93 -0.90
CA PHE A 77 16.36 -17.75 -1.07
C PHE A 77 15.18 -16.87 -1.45
N LYS A 78 14.34 -17.38 -2.36
CA LYS A 78 12.99 -16.83 -2.53
C LYS A 78 12.22 -17.01 -1.21
N PRO A 79 11.35 -16.05 -0.83
CA PRO A 79 10.61 -16.13 0.43
C PRO A 79 9.89 -17.48 0.63
N ASP A 80 9.21 -17.97 -0.41
CA ASP A 80 8.48 -19.25 -0.35
C ASP A 80 9.42 -20.45 -0.11
N ASN A 81 10.55 -20.50 -0.82
CA ASN A 81 11.55 -21.56 -0.65
C ASN A 81 12.19 -21.52 0.74
N TRP A 82 12.37 -20.32 1.30
CA TRP A 82 12.89 -20.16 2.66
C TRP A 82 11.88 -20.67 3.69
N ALA A 83 10.60 -20.30 3.54
CA ALA A 83 9.52 -20.74 4.42
C ALA A 83 9.38 -22.26 4.39
N GLU A 84 9.38 -22.88 3.21
CA GLU A 84 9.24 -24.34 3.06
C GLU A 84 10.38 -25.12 3.73
N ARG A 85 11.62 -24.63 3.58
CA ARG A 85 12.78 -25.22 4.26
C ARG A 85 12.69 -25.07 5.78
N THR A 86 12.23 -23.92 6.25
CA THR A 86 12.02 -23.64 7.68
C THR A 86 10.97 -24.57 8.27
N ARG A 87 9.83 -24.75 7.57
CA ARG A 87 8.79 -25.72 7.94
C ARG A 87 9.35 -27.12 8.06
N SER A 88 10.03 -27.58 7.01
CA SER A 88 10.64 -28.92 6.94
C SER A 88 11.65 -29.15 8.08
N ALA A 89 12.55 -28.20 8.32
CA ALA A 89 13.57 -28.30 9.37
C ALA A 89 12.99 -28.29 10.79
N SER A 90 11.84 -27.63 10.96
CA SER A 90 11.15 -27.49 12.24
C SER A 90 10.10 -28.57 12.48
N GLY A 91 9.82 -29.41 11.47
CA GLY A 91 8.84 -30.48 11.58
C GLY A 91 7.40 -30.00 11.63
N LEU A 92 7.09 -28.86 10.98
CA LEU A 92 5.74 -28.30 10.94
C LEU A 92 4.81 -29.24 10.15
N GLY A 93 3.72 -29.64 10.79
CA GLY A 93 2.72 -30.54 10.24
C GLY A 93 1.70 -29.87 9.33
N ASP A 94 0.72 -30.67 8.92
CA ASP A 94 -0.33 -30.30 7.95
C ASP A 94 -1.31 -29.21 8.46
N HIS A 95 -1.32 -28.93 9.76
CA HIS A 95 -2.18 -27.91 10.40
C HIS A 95 -1.38 -26.69 10.85
N ASP A 96 -0.07 -26.70 10.63
CA ASP A 96 0.80 -25.61 11.06
C ASP A 96 0.92 -24.65 9.90
N ALA A 97 0.64 -23.36 10.11
CA ALA A 97 0.89 -22.29 9.15
C ALA A 97 2.18 -21.55 9.53
N LEU A 98 2.90 -21.01 8.55
CA LEU A 98 4.12 -20.22 8.78
C LEU A 98 3.99 -18.85 8.13
N LEU A 99 4.13 -17.79 8.92
CA LEU A 99 4.35 -16.43 8.47
C LEU A 99 5.81 -16.03 8.73
N ALA A 100 6.57 -15.79 7.66
CA ALA A 100 7.93 -15.30 7.74
C ALA A 100 8.02 -13.88 7.20
N VAL A 101 8.60 -12.97 7.98
CA VAL A 101 8.70 -11.54 7.63
C VAL A 101 10.16 -11.10 7.63
N ALA A 102 10.64 -10.64 6.48
CA ALA A 102 11.93 -9.97 6.33
C ALA A 102 11.76 -8.47 6.55
N THR A 103 12.18 -7.99 7.73
CA THR A 103 11.90 -6.63 8.20
C THR A 103 12.73 -5.56 7.47
N ASN A 104 13.91 -5.92 6.98
CA ASN A 104 14.80 -5.01 6.25
C ASN A 104 14.41 -4.88 4.78
N THR A 105 14.15 -6.02 4.11
CA THR A 105 13.80 -6.06 2.68
C THR A 105 12.30 -5.91 2.40
N LYS A 106 11.46 -5.86 3.44
CA LYS A 106 9.99 -5.83 3.37
C LYS A 106 9.36 -6.99 2.58
N LEU A 107 10.11 -8.07 2.43
CA LEU A 107 9.61 -9.30 1.83
C LEU A 107 8.93 -10.14 2.91
N TYR A 108 7.95 -10.94 2.54
CA TYR A 108 7.36 -11.91 3.43
C TYR A 108 7.05 -13.19 2.67
N ALA A 109 6.85 -14.27 3.43
CA ALA A 109 6.33 -15.53 2.94
C ALA A 109 5.21 -15.96 3.86
N PHE A 110 4.10 -16.38 3.28
CA PHE A 110 2.98 -16.94 4.03
C PHE A 110 2.65 -18.32 3.49
N SER A 111 3.05 -19.34 4.24
CA SER A 111 2.90 -20.74 3.86
C SER A 111 1.83 -21.41 4.71
N VAL A 112 0.75 -21.81 4.05
CA VAL A 112 -0.39 -22.52 4.64
C VAL A 112 -0.55 -23.84 3.90
N PRO A 113 -0.51 -24.99 4.59
CA PRO A 113 -0.69 -26.29 3.94
C PRO A 113 -2.08 -26.42 3.30
N PRO A 114 -2.21 -27.07 2.13
CA PRO A 114 -3.50 -27.28 1.47
C PRO A 114 -4.47 -28.17 2.27
N GLN A 115 -3.97 -28.91 3.26
CA GLN A 115 -4.74 -29.78 4.16
C GLN A 115 -5.52 -28.98 5.21
N VAL A 116 -5.20 -27.70 5.41
CA VAL A 116 -5.99 -26.81 6.26
C VAL A 116 -7.35 -26.58 5.59
N GLN A 117 -8.36 -27.28 6.11
CA GLN A 117 -9.69 -27.35 5.50
C GLN A 117 -10.38 -25.98 5.48
N GLY A 118 -11.01 -25.64 4.34
CA GLY A 118 -11.86 -24.45 4.20
C GLY A 118 -11.16 -23.16 3.77
N LEU A 119 -9.92 -23.24 3.27
CA LEU A 119 -9.21 -22.11 2.67
C LEU A 119 -8.96 -22.38 1.18
N THR A 120 -9.64 -21.61 0.31
CA THR A 120 -9.34 -21.64 -1.12
C THR A 120 -8.08 -20.81 -1.45
N PRO A 121 -7.36 -21.12 -2.54
CA PRO A 121 -6.23 -20.29 -2.99
C PRO A 121 -6.62 -18.82 -3.21
N ALA A 122 -7.86 -18.56 -3.65
CA ALA A 122 -8.37 -17.21 -3.88
C ALA A 122 -8.58 -16.43 -2.57
N GLU A 123 -9.10 -17.09 -1.52
CA GLU A 123 -9.26 -16.49 -0.19
C GLU A 123 -7.89 -16.23 0.46
N LEU A 124 -6.95 -17.17 0.30
CA LEU A 124 -5.59 -17.01 0.79
C LEU A 124 -4.86 -15.83 0.10
N ASN A 125 -5.04 -15.67 -1.21
CA ASN A 125 -4.50 -14.53 -1.95
C ASN A 125 -5.17 -13.22 -1.53
N SER A 126 -6.50 -13.21 -1.36
CA SER A 126 -7.23 -12.04 -0.87
C SER A 126 -6.77 -11.64 0.53
N LEU A 127 -6.54 -12.61 1.42
CA LEU A 127 -6.02 -12.36 2.76
C LEU A 127 -4.64 -11.68 2.71
N GLN A 128 -3.74 -12.22 1.87
CA GLN A 128 -2.41 -11.67 1.67
C GLN A 128 -2.45 -10.23 1.17
N THR A 129 -3.16 -9.97 0.07
CA THR A 129 -3.20 -8.64 -0.56
C THR A 129 -3.99 -7.61 0.24
N ASN A 130 -5.10 -8.00 0.89
CA ASN A 130 -6.01 -7.04 1.50
C ASN A 130 -5.80 -6.85 3.01
N GLN A 131 -5.19 -7.81 3.72
CA GLN A 131 -5.02 -7.70 5.17
C GLN A 131 -3.56 -7.72 5.60
N ILE A 132 -2.72 -8.57 5.00
CA ILE A 132 -1.32 -8.71 5.42
C ILE A 132 -0.47 -7.60 4.80
N GLU A 133 -0.49 -7.46 3.47
CA GLU A 133 0.35 -6.51 2.73
C GLU A 133 0.21 -5.03 3.14
N PRO A 134 -1.01 -4.49 3.37
CA PRO A 134 -1.16 -3.09 3.76
C PRO A 134 -0.52 -2.80 5.13
N VAL A 135 -0.67 -3.73 6.08
CA VAL A 135 -0.16 -3.61 7.45
C VAL A 135 1.36 -3.77 7.47
N LEU A 136 1.87 -4.69 6.63
CA LEU A 136 3.29 -4.87 6.39
C LEU A 136 3.94 -3.62 5.75
N GLY A 137 3.25 -3.01 4.78
CA GLY A 137 3.68 -1.78 4.12
C GLY A 137 3.77 -0.59 5.08
N ALA A 138 2.87 -0.54 6.07
CA ALA A 138 2.90 0.42 7.17
C ALA A 138 3.99 0.17 8.22
N ARG A 139 4.85 -0.85 8.04
CA ARG A 139 5.88 -1.31 8.99
C ARG A 139 5.31 -1.77 10.34
N ASN A 140 4.04 -2.16 10.39
CA ASN A 140 3.42 -2.71 11.57
C ASN A 140 3.58 -4.25 11.56
N TRP A 141 4.74 -4.72 12.00
CA TRP A 141 5.12 -6.13 11.93
C TRP A 141 4.26 -7.04 12.83
N GLY A 142 3.92 -6.55 14.03
CA GLY A 142 3.00 -7.25 14.94
C GLY A 142 1.59 -7.31 14.36
N GLY A 143 1.10 -6.20 13.82
CA GLY A 143 -0.21 -6.12 13.17
C GLY A 143 -0.33 -7.05 11.97
N ALA A 144 0.73 -7.25 11.19
CA ALA A 144 0.73 -8.18 10.06
C ALA A 144 0.52 -9.64 10.50
N ALA A 145 1.12 -10.03 11.63
CA ALA A 145 0.93 -11.37 12.19
C ALA A 145 -0.47 -11.55 12.81
N VAL A 146 -1.00 -10.52 13.48
CA VAL A 146 -2.39 -10.53 13.96
C VAL A 146 -3.37 -10.62 12.79
N ALA A 147 -3.16 -9.84 11.72
CA ALA A 147 -3.99 -9.87 10.52
C ALA A 147 -3.95 -11.25 9.82
N ALA A 148 -2.79 -11.90 9.79
CA ALA A 148 -2.67 -13.26 9.26
C ALA A 148 -3.48 -14.26 10.10
N ALA A 149 -3.37 -14.19 11.43
CA ALA A 149 -4.11 -15.07 12.34
C ALA A 149 -5.63 -14.87 12.24
N ASP A 150 -6.10 -13.62 12.31
CA ASP A 150 -7.53 -13.28 12.19
C ASP A 150 -8.09 -13.63 10.80
N GLY A 151 -7.27 -13.50 9.77
CA GLY A 151 -7.59 -13.87 8.41
C GLY A 151 -7.88 -15.36 8.23
N LEU A 152 -6.98 -16.20 8.74
CA LEU A 152 -7.12 -17.65 8.73
C LEU A 152 -8.34 -18.12 9.53
N ASP A 153 -8.67 -17.41 10.61
CA ASP A 153 -9.84 -17.70 11.40
C ASP A 153 -11.16 -17.34 10.68
N LYS A 154 -11.20 -16.20 9.96
CA LYS A 154 -12.41 -15.73 9.27
C LYS A 154 -12.74 -16.48 7.98
N SER A 155 -11.74 -16.87 7.19
CA SER A 155 -11.90 -17.42 5.83
C SER A 155 -12.72 -18.71 5.76
N THR A 156 -12.80 -19.48 6.85
CA THR A 156 -13.46 -20.79 6.90
C THR A 156 -14.92 -20.74 7.35
N SER A 157 -15.44 -19.58 7.78
CA SER A 157 -16.85 -19.41 8.20
C SER A 157 -17.85 -19.28 7.03
N SER A 158 -17.39 -19.38 5.78
CA SER A 158 -18.22 -19.15 4.59
C SER A 158 -18.98 -20.39 4.07
N ALA A 159 -18.93 -21.52 4.79
CA ALA A 159 -19.69 -22.73 4.43
C ALA A 159 -21.10 -22.75 5.06
N LYS A 160 -22.03 -21.93 4.55
CA LYS A 160 -23.48 -22.20 4.66
C LYS A 160 -24.26 -21.58 3.50
N PRO A 161 -24.92 -22.37 2.64
CA PRO A 161 -25.91 -21.83 1.72
C PRO A 161 -27.30 -21.84 2.40
N ALA A 162 -27.94 -20.68 2.54
CA ALA A 162 -29.40 -20.58 2.69
C ALA A 162 -29.93 -19.20 2.26
N SER A 163 -30.99 -19.30 1.46
CA SER A 163 -31.84 -18.31 0.84
C SER A 163 -32.44 -17.20 1.74
N SER A 164 -32.60 -16.04 1.11
CA SER A 164 -33.76 -15.12 1.13
C SER A 164 -34.24 -14.47 2.43
N SER A 165 -34.16 -13.13 2.40
CA SER A 165 -35.08 -12.13 2.97
C SER A 165 -34.97 -11.79 4.46
N LYS A 166 -34.24 -10.70 4.77
CA LYS A 166 -34.79 -9.33 4.93
C LYS A 166 -33.62 -8.33 5.09
N PRO A 167 -33.72 -7.11 4.52
CA PRO A 167 -32.61 -6.16 4.47
C PRO A 167 -32.49 -5.40 5.79
N ILE A 168 -31.30 -5.43 6.38
CA ILE A 168 -30.92 -4.76 7.64
C ILE A 168 -29.50 -4.25 7.35
N TRP A 169 -29.18 -3.00 6.96
CA TRP A 169 -29.68 -1.65 7.25
C TRP A 169 -29.69 -1.23 8.74
N PRO A 170 -28.79 -1.77 9.59
CA PRO A 170 -27.74 -0.85 10.06
C PRO A 170 -26.45 -1.54 10.54
N LEU A 171 -25.44 -1.67 9.67
CA LEU A 171 -24.02 -1.60 10.08
C LEU A 171 -23.19 -0.66 9.19
N ILE A 172 -23.79 -0.16 8.11
CA ILE A 172 -23.34 1.07 7.45
C ILE A 172 -23.74 2.28 8.32
N ALA A 173 -24.81 2.22 9.11
CA ALA A 173 -25.27 3.36 9.91
C ALA A 173 -24.36 3.70 11.12
N THR A 174 -23.61 2.78 11.73
CA THR A 174 -22.72 3.12 12.86
C THR A 174 -21.32 3.56 12.42
N ALA A 175 -20.77 3.01 11.34
CA ALA A 175 -19.51 3.50 10.76
C ALA A 175 -19.71 4.79 9.95
N VAL A 176 -20.83 4.94 9.23
CA VAL A 176 -21.17 6.19 8.55
C VAL A 176 -21.63 7.25 9.53
N VAL A 177 -22.31 6.96 10.64
CA VAL A 177 -22.61 8.00 11.65
C VAL A 177 -21.35 8.47 12.36
N VAL A 178 -20.38 7.62 12.66
CA VAL A 178 -19.09 8.05 13.23
C VAL A 178 -18.26 8.82 12.20
N VAL A 179 -18.19 8.36 10.95
CA VAL A 179 -17.47 9.08 9.88
C VAL A 179 -18.18 10.38 9.49
N VAL A 180 -19.51 10.42 9.47
CA VAL A 180 -20.30 11.64 9.21
C VAL A 180 -20.31 12.57 10.42
N LEU A 181 -20.27 12.07 11.66
CA LEU A 181 -20.07 12.91 12.85
C LEU A 181 -18.65 13.45 12.90
N LEU A 182 -17.64 12.67 12.52
CA LEU A 182 -16.26 13.14 12.43
C LEU A 182 -16.09 14.13 11.28
N ILE A 183 -16.72 13.91 10.13
CA ILE A 183 -16.72 14.85 8.99
C ILE A 183 -17.55 16.09 9.34
N ALA A 184 -18.68 15.97 10.02
CA ALA A 184 -19.49 17.11 10.46
C ALA A 184 -18.79 17.90 11.57
N LEU A 185 -18.09 17.24 12.50
CA LEU A 185 -17.27 17.88 13.53
C LEU A 185 -16.05 18.54 12.90
N LEU A 186 -15.43 17.92 11.89
CA LEU A 186 -14.32 18.51 11.13
C LEU A 186 -14.79 19.70 10.30
N LEU A 187 -15.94 19.61 9.62
CA LEU A 187 -16.55 20.71 8.87
C LEU A 187 -17.02 21.82 9.80
N LEU A 188 -17.57 21.51 10.98
CA LEU A 188 -17.94 22.47 12.01
C LEU A 188 -16.69 23.14 12.59
N LEU A 189 -15.62 22.40 12.85
CA LEU A 189 -14.34 22.92 13.32
C LEU A 189 -13.71 23.85 12.26
N VAL A 190 -13.70 23.44 11.00
CA VAL A 190 -13.25 24.26 9.86
C VAL A 190 -14.12 25.50 9.72
N LEU A 191 -15.45 25.40 9.84
CA LEU A 191 -16.37 26.53 9.69
C LEU A 191 -16.32 27.48 10.90
N VAL A 192 -16.09 26.98 12.11
CA VAL A 192 -15.82 27.76 13.33
C VAL A 192 -14.45 28.43 13.27
N LEU A 193 -13.41 27.77 12.72
CA LEU A 193 -12.10 28.38 12.48
C LEU A 193 -12.15 29.43 11.36
N LEU A 194 -12.94 29.21 10.30
CA LEU A 194 -13.17 30.19 9.23
C LEU A 194 -14.03 31.37 9.71
N ARG A 195 -15.03 31.14 10.59
CA ARG A 195 -15.82 32.21 11.21
C ARG A 195 -15.06 32.94 12.33
N ALA A 196 -14.20 32.26 13.08
CA ALA A 196 -13.29 32.86 14.04
C ALA A 196 -12.20 33.68 13.34
N ARG A 197 -11.74 33.25 12.16
CA ARG A 197 -10.86 34.02 11.27
C ARG A 197 -11.57 35.24 10.67
N ARG A 198 -12.90 35.18 10.45
CA ARG A 198 -13.71 36.35 10.07
C ARG A 198 -14.06 37.30 11.23
N ARG A 199 -14.00 36.85 12.49
CA ARG A 199 -14.32 37.67 13.68
C ARG A 199 -13.11 38.15 14.47
N ARG A 200 -11.90 37.70 14.15
CA ARG A 200 -10.65 38.24 14.71
C ARG A 200 -9.93 39.08 13.66
N ARG A 201 -10.28 40.38 13.64
CA ARG A 201 -9.44 41.55 13.29
C ARG A 201 -9.04 41.63 11.79
N ALA A 202 -9.36 42.67 11.01
CA ALA A 202 -9.28 44.10 11.31
C ALA A 202 -8.09 44.41 12.24
N VAL A 203 -6.87 44.22 11.71
CA VAL A 203 -5.67 45.05 11.80
C VAL A 203 -4.54 44.29 11.07
N ARG A 204 -4.00 44.96 10.04
CA ARG A 204 -2.72 44.85 9.31
C ARG A 204 -1.57 44.18 10.10
N SER A 205 -0.50 43.61 9.56
CA SER A 205 0.11 43.46 8.22
C SER A 205 1.32 42.52 8.41
N GLY A 206 1.85 41.96 7.33
CA GLY A 206 3.24 41.45 7.31
C GLY A 206 3.41 40.30 6.33
N GLY A 207 3.86 40.63 5.11
CA GLY A 207 4.00 39.67 4.02
C GLY A 207 5.14 38.67 4.19
N GLN A 208 5.07 37.60 3.41
CA GLN A 208 6.25 36.89 2.93
C GLN A 208 6.03 36.61 1.44
N LEU A 209 6.79 37.32 0.62
CA LEU A 209 7.01 37.02 -0.78
C LEU A 209 7.75 35.69 -0.83
N ASP A 210 7.14 34.68 -1.47
CA ASP A 210 7.83 33.45 -1.88
C ASP A 210 7.87 33.44 -3.41
N ILE A 211 8.58 34.43 -3.98
CA ILE A 211 8.72 34.65 -5.42
C ILE A 211 9.63 33.57 -6.07
N GLY A 212 10.21 32.65 -5.30
CA GLY A 212 11.01 31.55 -5.84
C GLY A 212 10.27 30.22 -5.94
N GLY A 213 9.43 29.88 -4.95
CA GLY A 213 8.83 28.53 -4.87
C GLY A 213 7.59 28.34 -5.75
N GLY A 214 6.76 29.37 -5.89
CA GLY A 214 5.52 29.32 -6.68
C GLY A 214 5.78 29.06 -8.16
N ASP A 215 6.68 29.84 -8.74
CA ASP A 215 7.05 29.75 -10.16
C ASP A 215 7.54 28.35 -10.53
N HIS A 216 8.42 27.74 -9.72
CA HIS A 216 8.90 26.38 -9.98
C HIS A 216 7.78 25.33 -9.93
N ALA A 217 6.84 25.45 -8.99
CA ALA A 217 5.71 24.53 -8.88
C ALA A 217 4.71 24.69 -10.05
N VAL A 218 4.46 25.94 -10.48
CA VAL A 218 3.63 26.25 -11.66
C VAL A 218 4.26 25.67 -12.92
N GLN A 219 5.55 25.93 -13.15
CA GLN A 219 6.28 25.42 -14.31
C GLN A 219 6.35 23.88 -14.31
N GLN A 220 6.51 23.26 -13.15
CA GLN A 220 6.46 21.80 -13.02
C GLN A 220 5.06 21.24 -13.36
N ALA A 221 3.99 21.87 -12.87
CA ALA A 221 2.63 21.42 -13.15
C ALA A 221 2.26 21.57 -14.64
N LEU A 222 2.61 22.70 -15.26
CA LEU A 222 2.39 22.95 -16.68
C LEU A 222 3.18 21.97 -17.55
N SER A 223 4.48 21.78 -17.28
CA SER A 223 5.32 20.85 -18.06
C SER A 223 4.82 19.41 -18.02
N VAL A 224 4.36 18.93 -16.86
CA VAL A 224 3.75 17.60 -16.72
C VAL A 224 2.44 17.50 -17.52
N ALA A 225 1.58 18.51 -17.43
CA ALA A 225 0.32 18.53 -18.16
C ALA A 225 0.53 18.58 -19.68
N ASP A 226 1.43 19.43 -20.16
CA ASP A 226 1.84 19.55 -21.56
C ASP A 226 2.39 18.22 -22.11
N ALA A 227 3.32 17.59 -21.38
CA ALA A 227 3.91 16.33 -21.79
C ALA A 227 2.84 15.22 -21.94
N ARG A 228 1.92 15.14 -20.98
CA ARG A 228 0.82 14.15 -21.02
C ARG A 228 -0.12 14.41 -22.18
N VAL A 229 -0.59 15.64 -22.37
CA VAL A 229 -1.51 16.02 -23.46
C VAL A 229 -0.88 15.76 -24.83
N ARG A 230 0.41 16.07 -25.01
CA ARG A 230 1.15 15.74 -26.24
C ARG A 230 1.25 14.23 -26.46
N GLN A 231 1.66 13.47 -25.45
CA GLN A 231 1.78 12.01 -25.51
C GLN A 231 0.47 11.34 -25.94
N ILE A 232 -0.66 11.71 -25.35
CA ILE A 232 -1.96 11.14 -25.74
C ILE A 232 -2.41 11.65 -27.11
N SER A 233 -2.12 12.90 -27.47
CA SER A 233 -2.42 13.42 -28.82
C SER A 233 -1.68 12.63 -29.90
N ASP A 234 -0.40 12.32 -29.69
CA ASP A 234 0.40 11.50 -30.61
C ASP A 234 -0.12 10.06 -30.68
N TYR A 235 -0.51 9.49 -29.55
CA TYR A 235 -1.11 8.16 -29.51
C TYR A 235 -2.43 8.11 -30.31
N VAL A 236 -3.34 9.06 -30.05
CA VAL A 236 -4.62 9.16 -30.77
C VAL A 236 -4.40 9.44 -32.25
N ALA A 237 -3.39 10.23 -32.62
CA ALA A 237 -3.06 10.48 -34.02
C ALA A 237 -2.60 9.20 -34.75
N ARG A 238 -1.77 8.37 -34.10
CA ARG A 238 -1.28 7.09 -34.65
C ARG A 238 -2.38 6.05 -34.81
N TYR A 239 -3.30 5.97 -33.85
CA TYR A 239 -4.34 4.93 -33.82
C TYR A 239 -5.72 5.45 -34.20
N ARG A 240 -5.83 6.63 -34.84
CA ARG A 240 -7.09 7.37 -35.09
C ARG A 240 -8.26 6.51 -35.56
N SER A 241 -8.01 5.51 -36.42
CA SER A 241 -9.05 4.60 -36.95
C SER A 241 -9.69 3.69 -35.90
N ASN A 242 -9.00 3.44 -34.78
CA ASN A 242 -9.36 2.49 -33.74
C ASN A 242 -9.62 3.18 -32.39
N ILE A 243 -9.65 4.52 -32.34
CA ILE A 243 -9.94 5.27 -31.12
C ILE A 243 -11.41 5.70 -31.12
N GLY A 244 -12.10 5.44 -30.01
CA GLY A 244 -13.50 5.81 -29.79
C GLY A 244 -13.70 7.30 -29.53
N SER A 245 -14.95 7.75 -29.67
CA SER A 245 -15.34 9.16 -29.45
C SER A 245 -15.15 9.61 -28.00
N GLU A 246 -15.24 8.69 -27.03
CA GLU A 246 -15.08 9.03 -25.61
C GLU A 246 -13.64 9.42 -25.27
N ALA A 247 -12.64 8.68 -25.79
CA ALA A 247 -11.24 9.01 -25.63
C ALA A 247 -10.90 10.38 -26.26
N GLN A 248 -11.48 10.67 -27.43
CA GLN A 248 -11.32 11.96 -28.11
C GLN A 248 -11.95 13.11 -27.29
N ALA A 249 -13.15 12.93 -26.76
CA ALA A 249 -13.81 13.94 -25.94
C ALA A 249 -13.01 14.29 -24.68
N ARG A 250 -12.43 13.28 -24.00
CA ARG A 250 -11.56 13.50 -22.82
C ARG A 250 -10.26 14.19 -23.19
N LEU A 251 -9.68 13.87 -24.35
CA LEU A 251 -8.49 14.57 -24.86
C LEU A 251 -8.78 16.05 -25.15
N ASP A 252 -9.91 16.35 -25.77
CA ASP A 252 -10.30 17.73 -26.06
C ASP A 252 -10.57 18.52 -24.78
N GLU A 253 -11.17 17.89 -23.77
CA GLU A 253 -11.34 18.50 -22.45
C GLU A 253 -10.01 18.74 -21.72
N ALA A 254 -9.06 17.81 -21.82
CA ALA A 254 -7.71 18.00 -21.30
C ALA A 254 -7.02 19.21 -21.95
N LYS A 255 -7.13 19.35 -23.28
CA LYS A 255 -6.59 20.50 -24.02
C LYS A 255 -7.24 21.82 -23.60
N ARG A 256 -8.57 21.84 -23.39
CA ARG A 256 -9.28 23.03 -22.88
C ARG A 256 -8.76 23.46 -21.52
N HIS A 257 -8.57 22.53 -20.59
CA HIS A 257 -8.03 22.84 -19.26
C HIS A 257 -6.57 23.28 -19.31
N LEU A 258 -5.75 22.71 -20.19
CA LEU A 258 -4.37 23.15 -20.39
C LEU A 258 -4.32 24.59 -20.92
N ALA A 259 -5.18 24.93 -21.89
CA ALA A 259 -5.29 26.30 -22.39
C ALA A 259 -5.76 27.29 -21.30
N ALA A 260 -6.69 26.87 -20.43
CA ALA A 260 -7.11 27.67 -19.28
C ALA A 260 -5.98 27.90 -18.28
N ALA A 261 -5.13 26.88 -18.03
CA ALA A 261 -3.97 26.99 -17.15
C ALA A 261 -2.98 28.05 -17.66
N HIS A 262 -2.62 27.99 -18.95
CA HIS A 262 -1.77 28.97 -19.61
C HIS A 262 -2.38 30.38 -19.60
N GLY A 263 -3.71 30.49 -19.71
CA GLY A 263 -4.42 31.77 -19.69
C GLY A 263 -4.38 32.49 -18.33
N VAL A 264 -4.18 31.77 -17.23
CA VAL A 264 -4.13 32.35 -15.88
C VAL A 264 -2.73 32.31 -15.23
N GLU A 265 -1.72 31.76 -15.93
CA GLU A 265 -0.32 31.64 -15.48
C GLU A 265 0.27 32.94 -14.92
N THR A 266 0.02 34.06 -15.58
CA THR A 266 0.58 35.36 -15.18
C THR A 266 -0.23 36.08 -14.10
N SER A 267 -1.43 35.58 -13.79
CA SER A 267 -2.41 36.25 -12.94
C SER A 267 -2.65 35.52 -11.63
N ASN A 268 -2.63 34.18 -11.62
CA ASN A 268 -2.91 33.37 -10.43
C ASN A 268 -2.28 31.97 -10.49
N ASP A 269 -1.12 31.81 -9.88
CA ASP A 269 -0.38 30.55 -9.74
C ASP A 269 -1.23 29.39 -9.22
N SER A 270 -2.12 29.65 -8.25
CA SER A 270 -2.94 28.61 -7.64
C SER A 270 -4.00 28.06 -8.59
N ASP A 271 -4.60 28.93 -9.41
CA ASP A 271 -5.56 28.53 -10.44
C ASP A 271 -4.84 27.80 -11.58
N THR A 272 -3.63 28.26 -11.95
CA THR A 272 -2.79 27.58 -12.97
C THR A 272 -2.47 26.15 -12.57
N ILE A 273 -2.01 25.93 -11.33
CA ILE A 273 -1.72 24.58 -10.81
C ILE A 273 -3.00 23.73 -10.80
N ALA A 274 -4.14 24.28 -10.40
CA ALA A 274 -5.41 23.56 -10.38
C ALA A 274 -5.84 23.11 -11.80
N TYR A 275 -5.77 24.01 -12.78
CA TYR A 275 -6.11 23.71 -14.18
C TYR A 275 -5.12 22.71 -14.80
N ALA A 276 -3.82 22.84 -14.55
CA ALA A 276 -2.79 21.92 -15.04
C ALA A 276 -2.97 20.49 -14.48
N ASN A 277 -3.30 20.36 -13.19
CA ASN A 277 -3.61 19.07 -12.57
C ASN A 277 -4.88 18.44 -13.15
N ARG A 278 -5.90 19.26 -13.44
CA ARG A 278 -7.13 18.78 -14.09
C ARG A 278 -6.85 18.28 -15.51
N ALA A 279 -6.07 19.01 -16.29
CA ALA A 279 -5.64 18.61 -17.63
C ALA A 279 -4.87 17.28 -17.60
N SER A 280 -3.94 17.13 -16.65
CA SER A 280 -3.17 15.88 -16.46
C SER A 280 -4.07 14.67 -16.16
N THR A 281 -5.09 14.86 -15.32
CA THR A 281 -6.04 13.80 -14.95
C THR A 281 -6.90 13.39 -16.15
N LEU A 282 -7.38 14.36 -16.94
CA LEU A 282 -8.18 14.09 -18.14
C LEU A 282 -7.34 13.41 -19.24
N ALA A 283 -6.08 13.80 -19.41
CA ALA A 283 -5.16 13.14 -20.33
C ALA A 283 -4.92 11.67 -19.94
N ALA A 284 -4.80 11.36 -18.64
CA ALA A 284 -4.67 9.99 -18.16
C ALA A 284 -5.94 9.15 -18.43
N GLN A 285 -7.13 9.73 -18.25
CA GLN A 285 -8.39 9.07 -18.59
C GLN A 285 -8.53 8.82 -20.09
N ALA A 286 -8.16 9.81 -20.93
CA ALA A 286 -8.14 9.65 -22.37
C ALA A 286 -7.20 8.51 -22.80
N GLN A 287 -6.05 8.39 -22.15
CA GLN A 287 -5.11 7.29 -22.41
C GLN A 287 -5.67 5.92 -22.02
N SER A 288 -6.34 5.78 -20.87
CA SER A 288 -6.94 4.50 -20.48
C SER A 288 -8.04 4.07 -21.44
N LEU A 289 -8.88 5.00 -21.88
CA LEU A 289 -9.93 4.74 -22.87
C LEU A 289 -9.32 4.34 -24.23
N ALA A 290 -8.35 5.12 -24.71
CA ALA A 290 -7.67 4.86 -25.97
C ALA A 290 -6.98 3.49 -26.00
N ASN A 291 -6.36 3.07 -24.90
CA ASN A 291 -5.78 1.73 -24.78
C ASN A 291 -6.85 0.62 -24.85
N GLY A 292 -8.01 0.86 -24.23
CA GLY A 292 -9.17 -0.04 -24.32
C GLY A 292 -9.66 -0.21 -25.75
N ASP A 293 -9.88 0.90 -26.46
CA ASP A 293 -10.36 0.91 -27.84
C ASP A 293 -9.41 0.16 -28.78
N VAL A 294 -8.09 0.38 -28.62
CA VAL A 294 -7.08 -0.33 -29.40
C VAL A 294 -7.10 -1.83 -29.11
N LEU A 295 -7.25 -2.26 -27.85
CA LEU A 295 -7.34 -3.68 -27.50
C LEU A 295 -8.57 -4.35 -28.12
N GLU A 296 -9.72 -3.66 -28.13
CA GLU A 296 -10.95 -4.17 -28.77
C GLU A 296 -10.79 -4.31 -30.28
N ALA A 297 -10.14 -3.35 -30.94
CA ALA A 297 -9.84 -3.42 -32.36
C ALA A 297 -8.93 -4.61 -32.72
N HIS A 298 -8.00 -5.01 -31.84
CA HIS A 298 -7.16 -6.20 -32.06
C HIS A 298 -7.91 -7.52 -31.82
N ARG A 299 -8.88 -7.54 -30.91
CA ARG A 299 -9.70 -8.74 -30.60
C ARG A 299 -10.72 -9.08 -31.68
N THR A 300 -10.98 -8.18 -32.63
CA THR A 300 -11.85 -8.42 -33.78
C THR A 300 -11.03 -8.64 -35.05
N PRO A 301 -10.41 -9.84 -35.24
CA PRO A 301 -9.86 -10.18 -36.53
C PRO A 301 -11.00 -10.19 -37.53
N ARG A 302 -10.92 -9.28 -38.51
CA ARG A 302 -11.86 -9.16 -39.62
C ARG A 302 -12.07 -10.55 -40.21
N ARG A 303 -13.25 -11.16 -39.99
CA ARG A 303 -13.68 -12.42 -40.63
C ARG A 303 -13.82 -12.16 -42.13
N ARG A 304 -12.70 -12.13 -42.85
CA ARG A 304 -12.62 -12.11 -44.30
C ARG A 304 -12.57 -13.56 -44.76
N GLY A 305 -13.71 -14.06 -45.24
CA GLY A 305 -13.78 -15.29 -46.03
C GLY A 305 -14.96 -16.20 -45.66
N SER A 306 -16.05 -16.10 -46.42
CA SER A 306 -16.58 -17.21 -47.24
C SER A 306 -18.00 -16.88 -47.73
N THR A 307 -18.13 -16.10 -48.80
CA THR A 307 -19.25 -16.31 -49.72
C THR A 307 -18.79 -17.35 -50.74
N SER A 308 -19.00 -18.61 -50.37
CA SER A 308 -18.95 -19.74 -51.30
C SER A 308 -20.36 -19.94 -51.84
N THR A 309 -20.45 -20.00 -53.17
CA THR A 309 -21.45 -20.74 -53.96
C THR A 309 -22.89 -20.20 -53.98
N ARG A 310 -23.32 -19.62 -55.10
CA ARG A 310 -24.03 -20.34 -56.17
C ARG A 310 -24.07 -19.51 -57.45
#